data_AF-A0A922I9T1-F1
#
_entry.id   AF-A0A922I9T1-F1
#
_cell.length_a   1.000
_cell.length_b   1.000
_cell.length_c   1.000
_cell.angle_alpha   90.00
_cell.angle_beta   90.00
_cell.angle_gamma   90.00
#
_symmetry.space_group_name_H-M   'P 1'
#
loop_
_entity.id
_entity.type
_entity.pdbx_description
1 polymer ?
#
loop_
_entity_poly.entity_id
_entity_poly.type
_entity_poly.pdbx_seq_one_letter_code
_entity_poly.pdbx_strand_id
1 'polypeptide(L)'
;MNVPSFIIDVFTRPPKEGTETILYIALSPKLTNISGKYFEDCKEQKSSKISYDENLQQQLWLRTWQDLRPWLNNNEYNRLIEY
;
A
#
# COMPACT_ATOMS: atom_id res chain seq x y z
N MET A 1 -13.53 -6.62 -26.80
CA MET A 1 -14.87 -6.09 -26.46
C MET A 1 -14.72 -4.57 -26.34
N ASN A 2 -15.39 -3.77 -27.16
CA ASN A 2 -15.24 -2.31 -27.15
C ASN A 2 -16.19 -1.72 -26.10
N VAL A 3 -15.64 -1.18 -25.02
CA VAL A 3 -16.43 -0.47 -24.00
C VAL A 3 -16.55 1.00 -24.44
N PRO A 4 -17.77 1.55 -24.59
CA PRO A 4 -17.95 2.96 -24.94
C PRO A 4 -17.35 3.92 -23.91
N SER A 5 -16.71 5.01 -24.36
CA SER A 5 -16.03 6.00 -23.48
C SER A 5 -16.91 6.50 -22.33
N PHE A 6 -18.19 6.78 -22.62
CA PHE A 6 -19.11 7.31 -21.61
C PHE A 6 -19.32 6.38 -20.41
N ILE A 7 -19.15 5.06 -20.57
CA ILE A 7 -19.21 4.11 -19.45
C ILE A 7 -17.94 4.22 -18.60
N ILE A 8 -16.78 4.39 -19.23
CA ILE A 8 -15.50 4.56 -18.53
C ILE A 8 -15.53 5.88 -17.72
N ASP A 9 -16.01 6.96 -18.34
CA ASP A 9 -16.04 8.29 -17.73
C ASP A 9 -16.98 8.37 -16.49
N VAL A 10 -18.02 7.52 -16.41
CA VAL A 10 -18.95 7.48 -15.27
C VAL A 10 -18.41 6.68 -14.08
N PHE A 11 -17.62 5.63 -14.34
CA PHE A 11 -17.18 4.69 -13.30
C PHE A 11 -15.71 4.85 -12.90
N THR A 12 -14.95 5.74 -13.56
CA THR A 12 -13.52 5.89 -13.31
C THR A 12 -13.14 7.33 -12.96
N ARG A 13 -12.09 7.49 -12.16
CA ARG A 13 -11.47 8.79 -11.92
C ARG A 13 -10.41 9.06 -12.98
N PRO A 14 -10.18 10.34 -13.36
CA PRO A 14 -9.08 10.72 -14.22
C PRO A 14 -7.72 10.21 -13.71
N PRO A 15 -6.79 9.80 -14.58
CA PRO A 15 -5.46 9.32 -14.17
C PRO A 15 -4.69 10.30 -13.28
N LYS A 16 -4.91 11.61 -13.48
CA LYS A 16 -4.32 12.67 -12.67
C LYS A 16 -4.77 12.60 -11.20
N GLU A 17 -6.02 12.26 -10.93
CA GLU A 17 -6.54 12.09 -9.56
C GLU A 17 -5.97 10.82 -8.91
N GLY A 18 -5.71 9.77 -9.70
CA GLY A 18 -5.13 8.52 -9.20
C GLY A 18 -3.72 8.68 -8.61
N THR A 19 -2.98 9.73 -8.98
CA THR A 19 -1.62 9.99 -8.45
C THR A 19 -1.58 11.08 -7.40
N GLU A 20 -2.66 11.83 -7.20
CA GLU A 20 -2.70 13.02 -6.35
C GLU A 20 -2.29 12.71 -4.91
N THR A 21 -2.90 11.68 -4.31
CA THR A 21 -2.60 11.26 -2.93
C THR A 21 -1.16 10.75 -2.80
N ILE A 22 -0.64 10.03 -3.80
CA ILE A 22 0.74 9.53 -3.80
C ILE A 22 1.73 10.69 -3.81
N LEU A 23 1.52 11.67 -4.69
CA LEU A 23 2.38 12.86 -4.78
C LEU A 23 2.31 13.70 -3.50
N TYR A 24 1.12 13.86 -2.92
CA TYR A 24 0.97 14.54 -1.64
C TYR A 24 1.78 13.87 -0.54
N ILE A 25 1.70 12.54 -0.40
CA ILE A 25 2.45 11.80 0.63
C ILE A 25 3.95 11.89 0.39
N ALA A 26 4.39 11.70 -0.85
CA ALA A 26 5.81 11.64 -1.19
C ALA A 26 6.51 13.01 -1.08
N LEU A 27 5.81 14.11 -1.35
CA LEU A 27 6.43 15.42 -1.55
C LEU A 27 6.07 16.45 -0.47
N SER A 28 5.04 16.22 0.35
CA SER A 28 4.59 17.20 1.34
C SER A 28 5.54 17.26 2.55
N PRO A 29 6.20 18.40 2.83
CA PRO A 29 7.09 18.53 3.99
C PRO A 29 6.37 18.36 5.33
N LYS A 30 5.04 18.47 5.35
CA LYS A 30 4.21 18.26 6.54
C LYS A 30 4.20 16.79 6.99
N LEU A 31 4.54 15.86 6.09
CA LEU A 31 4.46 14.42 6.33
C LEU A 31 5.84 13.77 6.57
N THR A 32 6.94 14.54 6.52
CA THR A 32 8.32 14.02 6.61
C THR A 32 8.56 13.09 7.82
N ASN A 33 7.91 13.36 8.96
CA ASN A 33 8.06 12.57 10.19
C ASN A 33 6.79 11.78 10.55
N ILE A 34 5.89 11.56 9.60
CA ILE A 34 4.64 10.83 9.80
C ILE A 34 4.72 9.48 9.09
N SER A 35 4.58 8.39 9.82
CA SER A 35 4.59 7.02 9.30
C SER A 35 3.44 6.19 9.89
N GLY A 36 3.14 5.04 9.28
CA GLY A 36 2.10 4.11 9.76
C GLY A 36 0.66 4.61 9.59
N LYS A 37 0.44 5.66 8.79
CA LYS A 37 -0.87 6.26 8.53
C LYS A 37 -1.38 5.88 7.14
N TYR A 38 -2.70 5.75 7.03
CA TYR A 38 -3.39 5.54 5.76
C TYR A 38 -4.00 6.85 5.28
N PHE A 39 -3.95 7.10 3.97
CA PHE A 39 -4.42 8.34 3.36
C PHE A 39 -5.31 8.05 2.16
N GLU A 40 -6.37 8.83 2.04
CA GLU A 40 -7.32 8.83 0.93
C GLU A 40 -7.71 10.28 0.65
N ASP A 41 -7.79 10.66 -0.63
CA ASP A 41 -8.08 12.03 -1.07
C ASP A 41 -7.26 13.10 -0.32
N CYS A 42 -5.94 12.85 -0.24
CA CYS A 42 -4.95 13.68 0.46
C CYS A 42 -5.22 13.94 1.95
N LYS A 43 -6.00 13.07 2.63
CA LYS A 43 -6.34 13.19 4.05
C LYS A 43 -6.07 11.89 4.79
N GLU A 44 -5.61 11.98 6.04
CA GLU A 44 -5.48 10.80 6.90
C GLU A 44 -6.87 10.19 7.14
N GLN A 45 -6.99 8.87 6.92
CA GLN A 45 -8.21 8.10 7.12
C GLN A 45 -7.89 6.80 7.85
N LYS A 46 -8.93 6.17 8.42
CA LYS A 46 -8.81 4.80 8.93
C LYS A 46 -9.05 3.82 7.79
N SER A 47 -8.15 2.87 7.63
CA SER A 47 -8.32 1.75 6.70
C SER A 47 -9.28 0.71 7.30
N SER A 48 -9.45 -0.42 6.62
CA SER A 48 -10.26 -1.54 7.09
C SER A 48 -9.86 -1.98 8.51
N LYS A 49 -10.82 -2.41 9.33
CA LYS A 49 -10.55 -2.83 10.73
C LYS A 49 -9.50 -3.95 10.84
N ILE A 50 -9.56 -4.91 9.93
CA ILE A 50 -8.66 -6.08 9.92
C ILE A 50 -7.20 -5.69 9.70
N SER A 51 -6.92 -4.57 9.03
CA SER A 51 -5.55 -4.12 8.80
C SER A 51 -4.85 -3.64 10.07
N TYR A 52 -5.56 -3.52 11.20
CA TYR A 52 -5.00 -3.13 12.50
C TYR A 52 -4.78 -4.33 13.44
N ASP A 53 -5.04 -5.56 13.00
CA ASP A 53 -4.73 -6.77 13.76
C ASP A 53 -3.22 -7.07 13.63
N GLU A 54 -2.46 -6.74 14.68
CA GLU A 54 -1.00 -6.93 14.73
C GLU A 54 -0.60 -8.40 14.61
N ASN A 55 -1.42 -9.33 15.12
CA ASN A 55 -1.12 -10.75 15.02
C ASN A 55 -1.25 -11.21 13.56
N LEU A 56 -2.28 -10.76 12.87
CA LEU A 56 -2.45 -11.06 11.44
C LEU A 56 -1.37 -10.41 10.58
N GLN A 57 -0.95 -9.18 10.91
CA GLN A 57 0.17 -8.51 10.23
C GLN A 57 1.47 -9.33 10.32
N GLN A 58 1.81 -9.83 11.52
CA GLN A 58 2.99 -10.67 11.73
C GLN A 58 2.89 -12.00 10.97
N GLN A 59 1.73 -12.67 11.02
CA GLN A 59 1.51 -13.90 10.26
C GLN A 59 1.67 -13.68 8.76
N LEU A 60 1.10 -12.59 8.23
CA LEU A 60 1.20 -12.24 6.81
C LEU A 60 2.65 -11.94 6.41
N TRP A 61 3.39 -11.22 7.25
CA TRP A 61 4.81 -10.92 7.03
C TRP A 61 5.65 -12.20 6.91
N LEU A 62 5.55 -13.09 7.90
CA LEU A 62 6.25 -14.37 7.91
C LEU A 62 5.87 -15.23 6.70
N ARG A 63 4.58 -15.29 6.37
CA ARG A 63 4.10 -16.07 5.23
C ARG A 63 4.63 -15.53 3.90
N THR A 64 4.64 -14.20 3.73
CA THR A 64 5.18 -13.55 2.52
C THR A 64 6.64 -13.94 2.31
N TRP A 65 7.47 -13.92 3.36
CA TRP A 65 8.88 -14.29 3.25
C TRP A 65 9.08 -15.78 3.00
N GLN A 66 8.25 -16.62 3.59
CA GLN A 66 8.26 -18.05 3.30
C GLN A 66 7.94 -18.32 1.82
N ASP A 67 6.93 -17.64 1.26
CA ASP A 67 6.55 -17.77 -0.14
C ASP A 67 7.63 -17.23 -1.08
N LEU A 68 8.33 -16.16 -0.69
CA LEU A 68 9.45 -15.56 -1.45
C LEU A 68 10.77 -16.32 -1.33
N ARG A 69 10.86 -17.34 -0.46
CA ARG A 69 12.09 -18.10 -0.19
C ARG A 69 12.85 -18.57 -1.44
N PRO A 70 12.22 -19.01 -2.55
CA PRO A 70 12.93 -19.42 -3.76
C PRO A 70 13.76 -18.32 -4.42
N TRP A 71 13.46 -17.05 -4.16
CA TRP A 71 14.13 -15.89 -4.76
C TRP A 71 15.05 -15.14 -3.80
N LEU A 72 15.19 -15.60 -2.55
CA LEU A 72 15.99 -14.93 -1.54
C LEU A 72 17.23 -15.74 -1.19
N ASN A 73 18.38 -15.06 -1.12
CA ASN A 73 19.55 -15.67 -0.51
C ASN A 73 19.37 -15.78 1.02
N ASN A 74 20.20 -16.60 1.67
CA ASN A 74 20.05 -16.88 3.10
C ASN A 74 20.26 -15.63 3.97
N ASN A 75 21.12 -14.70 3.55
CA ASN A 75 21.39 -13.48 4.33
C ASN A 75 20.20 -12.53 4.29
N GLU A 76 19.58 -12.37 3.11
CA GLU A 76 18.35 -11.58 2.93
C GLU A 76 17.21 -12.17 3.75
N TYR A 77 16.98 -13.48 3.63
CA TYR A 77 15.91 -14.15 4.35
C TYR A 77 16.06 -13.99 5.87
N ASN A 78 17.24 -14.27 6.42
CA ASN A 78 17.49 -14.17 7.86
C ASN A 78 17.30 -12.75 8.39
N ARG A 79 17.79 -11.73 7.67
CA ARG A 79 17.59 -10.33 8.05
C ARG A 79 16.11 -9.94 8.11
N LEU A 80 15.29 -10.47 7.21
CA LEU A 80 13.90 -10.05 7.04
C LEU A 80 12.93 -10.71 8.03
N ILE A 81 13.25 -11.90 8.51
CA ILE A 81 12.46 -12.60 9.54
C ILE A 81 12.78 -12.14 10.97
N GLU A 82 13.88 -11.40 11.15
CA GLU A 82 14.31 -10.84 12.44
C GLU A 82 13.63 -9.49 12.78
N TYR A 83 13.02 -8.84 11.78
CA TYR A 83 12.16 -7.66 11.95
C TYR A 83 10.72 -8.06 12.23
#